data_AF-A0A0G1C3N0-F1
#
_entry.id   AF-A0A0G1C3N0-F1
#
_cell.length_a   1.000
_cell.length_b   1.000
_cell.length_c   1.000
_cell.angle_alpha   90.00
_cell.angle_beta   90.00
_cell.angle_gamma   90.00
#
_symmetry.space_group_name_H-M   'P 1'
#
loop_
_entity.id
_entity.type
_entity.pdbx_description
1 polymer ?
#
loop_
_entity_poly.entity_id
_entity_poly.type
_entity_poly.pdbx_seq_one_letter_code
_entity_poly.pdbx_strand_id
1 'polypeptide(L)'
;GLVFFIPFIPKIIFDFTHNFKQTFGLIAWAGYRLVNFHKYGNALPTIFEYWQKFTSWDQPWVAAGLGLLALIAIFKHKLLFYFLLINLIGFFLHGSPSEAYFPVLFPLWAIMLSLIKPKIIKVLIILVCFYNIYYLYSHNFVTYGPTLKERIVLVQLIKSQTNHQSFQLLNPGFDNYRYLLWWLNSPVSLKADIQYQIYDDFSIRFVPPLNSTVYHFSNQKLIKYD
;
A
#
# COMPACT_ATOMS: atom_id res chain seq x y z
N GLY A 1 -11.11 24.44 -19.78
CA GLY A 1 -10.96 25.24 -18.55
C GLY A 1 -11.70 24.59 -17.39
N LEU A 2 -13.04 24.63 -17.39
CA LEU A 2 -13.87 24.22 -16.25
C LEU A 2 -14.02 22.71 -16.01
N VAL A 3 -13.92 21.89 -17.06
CA VAL A 3 -14.08 20.42 -16.98
C VAL A 3 -13.09 19.76 -16.01
N PHE A 4 -11.92 20.37 -15.81
CA PHE A 4 -10.88 19.88 -14.90
C PHE A 4 -11.30 19.95 -13.42
N PHE A 5 -12.20 20.86 -13.05
CA PHE A 5 -12.65 21.02 -11.67
C PHE A 5 -13.80 20.08 -11.31
N ILE A 6 -14.46 19.46 -12.29
CA ILE A 6 -15.62 18.59 -12.07
C ILE A 6 -15.32 17.47 -11.03
N PRO A 7 -14.17 16.76 -11.09
CA PRO A 7 -13.84 15.75 -10.08
C PRO A 7 -13.61 16.33 -8.68
N PHE A 8 -13.26 17.62 -8.59
CA PHE A 8 -12.98 18.32 -7.33
C PHE A 8 -14.21 19.02 -6.75
N ILE A 9 -15.32 19.14 -7.49
CA ILE A 9 -16.56 19.79 -7.02
C ILE A 9 -17.04 19.21 -5.67
N PRO A 10 -17.10 17.88 -5.46
CA PRO A 10 -17.53 17.33 -4.17
C PRO A 10 -16.65 17.77 -3.01
N LYS A 11 -15.32 17.84 -3.24
CA LYS A 11 -14.36 18.29 -2.22
C LYS A 11 -14.48 19.78 -1.94
N ILE A 12 -14.66 20.59 -2.99
CA ILE A 12 -14.88 22.03 -2.87
C ILE A 12 -16.16 22.30 -2.07
N ILE A 13 -17.28 21.66 -2.42
CA ILE A 13 -18.54 21.76 -1.67
C ILE A 13 -18.35 21.34 -0.21
N PHE A 14 -17.64 20.22 0.03
CA PHE A 14 -17.33 19.76 1.37
C PHE A 14 -16.53 20.79 2.18
N ASP A 15 -15.49 21.39 1.60
CA ASP A 15 -14.69 22.40 2.29
C ASP A 15 -15.51 23.67 2.58
N PHE A 16 -16.32 24.15 1.64
CA PHE A 16 -17.21 25.30 1.89
C PHE A 16 -18.23 25.01 3.01
N THR A 17 -18.82 23.82 3.03
CA THR A 17 -19.79 23.42 4.07
C THR A 17 -19.16 23.19 5.45
N HIS A 18 -17.84 23.04 5.53
CA HIS A 18 -17.10 22.79 6.77
C HIS A 18 -16.12 23.91 7.12
N ASN A 19 -16.36 25.14 6.64
CA ASN A 19 -15.55 26.34 6.89
C ASN A 19 -14.05 26.15 6.57
N PHE A 20 -13.75 25.40 5.51
CA PHE A 20 -12.40 25.09 5.04
C PHE A 20 -11.49 24.42 6.08
N LYS A 21 -12.02 23.86 7.17
CA LYS A 21 -11.21 23.27 8.24
C LYS A 21 -10.23 22.20 7.73
N GLN A 22 -10.66 21.38 6.77
CA GLN A 22 -9.80 20.36 6.18
C GLN A 22 -8.73 20.96 5.26
N THR A 23 -9.10 21.89 4.39
CA THR A 23 -8.12 22.59 3.54
C THR A 23 -7.10 23.38 4.37
N PHE A 24 -7.52 24.15 5.37
CA PHE A 24 -6.59 24.84 6.27
C PHE A 24 -5.75 23.88 7.10
N GLY A 25 -6.34 22.78 7.59
CA GLY A 25 -5.61 21.71 8.27
C GLY A 25 -4.55 21.09 7.37
N LEU A 26 -4.87 20.84 6.10
CA LEU A 26 -3.92 20.34 5.10
C LEU A 26 -2.80 21.34 4.83
N ILE A 27 -3.11 22.63 4.66
CA ILE A 27 -2.11 23.69 4.44
C ILE A 27 -1.20 23.82 5.66
N ALA A 28 -1.76 23.88 6.87
CA ALA A 28 -1.01 23.99 8.11
C ALA A 28 -0.13 22.75 8.33
N TRP A 29 -0.65 21.56 8.08
CA TRP A 29 0.10 20.31 8.13
C TRP A 29 1.22 20.30 7.08
N ALA A 30 0.94 20.63 5.83
CA ALA A 30 1.92 20.69 4.76
C ALA A 30 3.03 21.71 5.07
N GLY A 31 2.68 22.90 5.55
CA GLY A 31 3.64 23.92 5.99
C GLY A 31 4.50 23.43 7.16
N TYR A 32 3.90 22.81 8.18
CA TYR A 32 4.63 22.20 9.29
C TYR A 32 5.61 21.11 8.81
N ARG A 33 5.18 20.28 7.85
CA ARG A 33 6.01 19.22 7.27
C ARG A 33 7.15 19.79 6.42
N LEU A 34 6.90 20.84 5.63
CA LEU A 34 7.95 21.56 4.88
C LEU A 34 9.00 22.16 5.80
N VAL A 35 8.61 22.86 6.87
CA VAL A 35 9.59 23.46 7.80
C VAL A 35 10.42 22.38 8.51
N ASN A 36 9.83 21.23 8.79
CA ASN A 36 10.47 20.13 9.49
C ASN A 36 10.95 19.01 8.54
N PHE A 37 11.13 19.26 7.23
CA PHE A 37 11.42 18.19 6.26
C PHE A 37 12.65 17.34 6.64
N HIS A 38 13.67 17.97 7.21
CA HIS A 38 14.89 17.33 7.72
C HIS A 38 14.63 16.24 8.79
N LYS A 39 13.53 16.33 9.53
CA LYS A 39 13.18 15.38 10.60
C LYS A 39 12.46 14.13 10.10
N TYR A 40 11.94 14.15 8.87
CA TYR A 40 11.12 13.06 8.33
C TYR A 40 11.87 12.10 7.42
N GLY A 41 13.20 12.22 7.39
CA GLY A 41 14.07 11.37 6.58
C GLY A 41 14.09 11.77 5.11
N ASN A 42 14.89 11.04 4.34
CA ASN A 42 14.99 11.23 2.91
C ASN A 42 13.98 10.30 2.22
N ALA A 43 13.00 10.84 1.49
CA ALA A 43 12.04 10.06 0.72
C ALA A 43 12.63 9.51 -0.59
N LEU A 44 13.79 10.01 -1.04
CA LEU A 44 14.42 9.60 -2.31
C LEU A 44 14.72 8.09 -2.38
N PRO A 45 15.31 7.43 -1.36
CA PRO A 45 15.56 6.00 -1.41
C PRO A 45 14.26 5.21 -1.58
N THR A 46 13.19 5.59 -0.90
CA THR A 46 11.88 4.92 -0.99
C THR A 46 11.21 5.15 -2.36
N ILE A 47 11.25 6.39 -2.87
CA ILE A 47 10.74 6.71 -4.22
C ILE A 47 11.51 5.91 -5.27
N PHE A 48 12.84 5.83 -5.13
CA PHE A 48 13.68 5.07 -6.04
C PHE A 48 13.44 3.56 -5.91
N GLU A 49 13.27 3.03 -4.70
CA GLU A 49 12.93 1.63 -4.46
C GLU A 49 11.63 1.25 -5.17
N TYR A 50 10.58 2.06 -5.03
CA TYR A 50 9.31 1.78 -5.69
C TYR A 50 9.41 1.95 -7.22
N TRP A 51 10.21 2.91 -7.69
CA TRP A 51 10.52 3.06 -9.11
C TRP A 51 11.26 1.84 -9.67
N GLN A 52 12.23 1.33 -8.91
CA GLN A 52 12.97 0.11 -9.24
C GLN A 52 12.02 -1.09 -9.29
N LYS A 53 11.18 -1.31 -8.27
CA LYS A 53 10.17 -2.39 -8.28
C LYS A 53 9.23 -2.32 -9.48
N PHE A 54 8.84 -1.12 -9.89
CA PHE A 54 7.98 -0.91 -11.05
C PHE A 54 8.69 -1.18 -12.39
N THR A 55 9.95 -0.78 -12.52
CA THR A 55 10.67 -0.81 -13.80
C THR A 55 11.57 -2.01 -13.99
N SER A 56 12.35 -2.40 -12.99
CA SER A 56 13.23 -3.56 -13.03
C SER A 56 13.59 -3.98 -11.61
N TRP A 57 12.90 -5.00 -11.11
CA TRP A 57 12.83 -5.36 -9.69
C TRP A 57 14.19 -5.44 -8.98
N ASP A 58 15.16 -6.10 -9.60
CA ASP A 58 16.48 -6.42 -9.07
C ASP A 58 17.63 -5.70 -9.78
N GLN A 59 17.33 -4.81 -10.74
CA GLN A 59 18.34 -4.13 -11.55
C GLN A 59 18.27 -2.60 -11.34
N PRO A 60 18.88 -2.07 -10.25
CA PRO A 60 18.82 -0.65 -9.93
C PRO A 60 19.43 0.23 -11.03
N TRP A 61 20.43 -0.26 -11.77
CA TRP A 61 21.05 0.49 -12.87
C TRP A 61 20.12 0.65 -14.08
N VAL A 62 19.35 -0.40 -14.40
CA VAL A 62 18.34 -0.34 -15.47
C VAL A 62 17.24 0.63 -15.07
N ALA A 63 16.78 0.56 -13.82
CA ALA A 63 15.80 1.50 -13.28
C ALA A 63 16.32 2.95 -13.33
N ALA A 64 17.55 3.20 -12.89
CA ALA A 64 18.16 4.54 -12.93
C ALA A 64 18.26 5.09 -14.38
N GLY A 65 18.71 4.26 -15.33
CA GLY A 65 18.79 4.63 -16.75
C GLY A 65 17.42 4.97 -17.35
N LEU A 66 16.41 4.13 -17.11
CA LEU A 66 15.04 4.39 -17.54
C LEU A 66 14.46 5.65 -16.88
N GLY A 67 14.76 5.88 -15.60
CA GLY A 67 14.34 7.08 -14.87
C GLY A 67 14.94 8.34 -15.49
N LEU A 68 16.23 8.34 -15.80
CA LEU A 68 16.89 9.45 -16.47
C LEU A 68 16.32 9.71 -17.86
N LEU A 69 16.07 8.66 -18.66
CA LEU A 69 15.44 8.78 -19.97
C LEU A 69 14.03 9.37 -19.87
N ALA A 70 13.24 8.91 -18.90
CA ALA A 70 11.91 9.41 -18.66
C ALA A 70 11.95 10.90 -18.26
N LEU A 71 12.86 11.29 -17.36
CA LEU A 71 13.07 12.71 -17.00
C LEU A 71 13.46 13.55 -18.21
N ILE A 72 14.40 13.12 -19.05
CA ILE A 72 14.76 13.85 -20.28
C ILE A 72 13.55 14.02 -21.20
N ALA A 73 12.71 13.00 -21.32
CA ALA A 73 11.47 13.08 -22.10
C ALA A 73 10.49 14.11 -21.49
N ILE A 74 10.30 14.09 -20.16
CA ILE A 74 9.29 14.93 -19.48
C ILE A 74 9.61 16.41 -19.50
N PHE A 75 10.89 16.81 -19.53
CA PHE A 75 11.27 18.23 -19.57
C PHE A 75 10.68 18.97 -20.78
N LYS A 76 10.32 18.24 -21.85
CA LYS A 76 9.67 18.80 -23.05
C LYS A 76 8.14 18.89 -22.92
N HIS A 77 7.55 18.31 -21.88
CA HIS A 77 6.11 18.23 -21.65
C HIS A 77 5.72 18.86 -20.31
N LYS A 78 5.54 20.19 -20.30
CA LYS A 78 5.29 21.01 -19.09
C LYS A 78 4.20 20.44 -18.17
N LEU A 79 3.09 19.97 -18.74
CA LEU A 79 1.98 19.42 -17.95
C LEU A 79 2.39 18.16 -17.17
N LEU A 80 3.07 17.23 -17.84
CA LEU A 80 3.57 16.00 -17.22
C LEU A 80 4.62 16.33 -16.15
N PHE A 81 5.48 17.31 -16.43
CA PHE A 81 6.47 17.81 -15.47
C PHE A 81 5.82 18.36 -14.20
N TYR A 82 4.82 19.24 -14.31
CA TYR A 82 4.12 19.76 -13.13
C TYR A 82 3.36 18.66 -12.38
N PHE A 83 2.74 17.72 -13.09
CA PHE A 83 2.07 16.59 -12.45
C PHE A 83 3.05 15.73 -11.65
N LEU A 84 4.21 15.38 -12.24
CA LEU A 84 5.28 14.66 -11.54
C LEU A 84 5.75 15.44 -10.31
N LEU A 85 6.02 16.73 -10.47
CA LEU A 85 6.52 17.59 -9.41
C LEU A 85 5.54 17.67 -8.22
N ILE A 86 4.24 17.87 -8.49
CA ILE A 86 3.22 17.96 -7.44
C ILE A 86 3.12 16.65 -6.66
N ASN A 87 3.12 15.50 -7.34
CA ASN A 87 3.06 14.21 -6.66
C ASN A 87 4.33 13.93 -5.86
N LEU A 88 5.52 14.23 -6.41
CA LEU A 88 6.79 14.11 -5.69
C LEU A 88 6.81 14.98 -4.44
N ILE A 89 6.35 16.23 -4.51
CA ILE A 89 6.20 17.09 -3.32
C ILE A 89 5.30 16.40 -2.29
N GLY A 90 4.17 15.83 -2.69
CA GLY A 90 3.31 15.05 -1.80
C GLY A 90 4.05 13.91 -1.10
N PHE A 91 4.88 13.16 -1.83
CA PHE A 91 5.72 12.10 -1.28
C PHE A 91 6.76 12.62 -0.27
N PHE A 92 7.44 13.73 -0.58
CA PHE A 92 8.38 14.36 0.35
C PHE A 92 7.71 14.91 1.61
N LEU A 93 6.52 15.51 1.46
CA LEU A 93 5.71 15.93 2.62
C LEU A 93 5.31 14.74 3.47
N HIS A 94 5.03 13.58 2.88
CA HIS A 94 4.70 12.36 3.60
C HIS A 94 5.91 11.68 4.26
N GLY A 95 7.14 11.95 3.82
CA GLY A 95 8.41 11.50 4.44
C GLY A 95 8.73 10.02 4.22
N SER A 96 7.75 9.14 4.36
CA SER A 96 7.81 7.72 4.01
C SER A 96 6.43 7.27 3.53
N PRO A 97 6.14 7.39 2.23
CA PRO A 97 4.87 6.95 1.68
C PRO A 97 4.78 5.43 1.63
N SER A 98 3.60 4.89 1.94
CA SER A 98 3.30 3.49 1.67
C SER A 98 3.41 3.20 0.17
N GLU A 99 3.94 2.03 -0.18
CA GLU A 99 4.00 1.51 -1.55
C GLU A 99 2.62 1.55 -2.24
N ALA A 100 1.54 1.41 -1.47
CA ALA A 100 0.17 1.47 -1.96
C ALA A 100 -0.21 2.80 -2.64
N TYR A 101 0.47 3.90 -2.33
CA TYR A 101 0.20 5.21 -2.94
C TYR A 101 1.06 5.47 -4.18
N PHE A 102 2.11 4.68 -4.39
CA PHE A 102 3.03 4.85 -5.52
C PHE A 102 2.41 4.63 -6.91
N PRO A 103 1.39 3.76 -7.10
CA PRO A 103 0.76 3.53 -8.41
C PRO A 103 0.21 4.78 -9.09
N VAL A 104 -0.05 5.87 -8.36
CA VAL A 104 -0.45 7.17 -8.95
C VAL A 104 0.57 7.69 -9.96
N LEU A 105 1.85 7.31 -9.82
CA LEU A 105 2.91 7.71 -10.74
C LEU A 105 3.05 6.77 -11.94
N PHE A 106 2.53 5.53 -11.89
CA PHE A 106 2.75 4.53 -12.95
C PHE A 106 2.23 4.95 -14.33
N PRO A 107 1.01 5.49 -14.48
CA PRO A 107 0.53 5.95 -15.78
C PRO A 107 1.41 7.06 -16.36
N LEU A 108 1.88 7.97 -15.50
CA LEU A 108 2.75 9.07 -15.90
C LEU A 108 4.08 8.53 -16.43
N TRP A 109 4.71 7.61 -15.71
CA TRP A 109 5.96 6.99 -16.13
C TRP A 109 5.81 6.20 -17.44
N ALA A 110 4.72 5.44 -17.58
CA ALA A 110 4.42 4.72 -18.82
C ALA A 110 4.28 5.67 -20.02
N ILE A 111 3.56 6.79 -19.84
CA ILE A 111 3.44 7.83 -20.88
C ILE A 111 4.83 8.42 -21.19
N MET A 112 5.62 8.77 -20.18
CA MET A 112 6.96 9.34 -20.37
C MET A 112 7.89 8.41 -21.16
N LEU A 113 7.89 7.12 -20.85
CA LEU A 113 8.68 6.12 -21.56
C LEU A 113 8.20 5.93 -23.01
N SER A 114 6.91 6.07 -23.28
CA SER A 114 6.35 5.96 -24.64
C SER A 114 6.77 7.11 -25.58
N LEU A 115 7.09 8.28 -25.01
CA LEU A 115 7.49 9.50 -25.73
C LEU A 115 8.94 9.43 -26.25
N ILE A 116 9.70 8.42 -25.83
CA ILE A 116 11.07 8.21 -26.29
C ILE A 116 11.05 7.79 -27.78
N LYS A 117 11.68 8.60 -28.64
CA LYS A 117 11.59 8.47 -30.11
C LYS A 117 12.29 7.22 -30.69
N PRO A 118 13.52 6.85 -30.28
CA PRO A 118 14.23 5.75 -30.92
C PRO A 118 13.49 4.41 -30.79
N LYS A 119 13.23 3.75 -31.94
CA LYS A 119 12.56 2.44 -32.00
C LYS A 119 13.30 1.37 -31.16
N ILE A 120 14.63 1.41 -31.16
CA ILE A 120 15.48 0.49 -30.39
C ILE A 120 15.16 0.59 -28.89
N ILE A 121 15.00 1.80 -28.35
CA ILE A 121 14.69 1.99 -26.93
C ILE A 121 13.31 1.43 -26.59
N LYS A 122 12.33 1.56 -27.50
CA LYS A 122 11.00 0.96 -27.29
C LYS A 122 11.07 -0.57 -27.24
N VAL A 123 11.88 -1.19 -28.10
CA VAL A 123 12.12 -2.64 -28.06
C VAL A 123 12.77 -3.04 -26.72
N LEU A 124 13.77 -2.29 -26.26
CA LEU A 124 14.41 -2.56 -24.95
C LEU A 124 13.41 -2.45 -23.79
N ILE A 125 12.52 -1.45 -23.80
CA ILE A 125 11.45 -1.32 -22.79
C ILE A 125 10.51 -2.53 -22.82
N ILE A 126 10.13 -3.00 -24.00
CA ILE A 126 9.30 -4.21 -24.14
C ILE A 126 10.02 -5.43 -23.56
N LEU A 127 11.32 -5.59 -23.83
CA LEU A 127 12.12 -6.66 -23.25
C LEU A 127 12.19 -6.57 -21.72
N VAL A 128 12.28 -5.37 -21.16
CA VAL A 128 12.19 -5.14 -19.70
C VAL A 128 10.82 -5.57 -19.15
N CYS A 129 9.73 -5.35 -19.87
CA CYS A 129 8.41 -5.85 -19.45
C CYS A 129 8.38 -7.39 -19.39
N PHE A 130 8.92 -8.07 -20.41
CA PHE A 130 9.03 -9.53 -20.41
C PHE A 130 9.93 -10.02 -19.27
N TYR A 131 11.04 -9.32 -19.03
CA TYR A 131 11.92 -9.60 -17.90
C TYR A 131 11.18 -9.50 -16.55
N ASN A 132 10.42 -8.43 -16.31
CA ASN A 132 9.66 -8.29 -15.06
C ASN A 132 8.60 -9.38 -14.89
N ILE A 133 7.91 -9.77 -15.96
CA ILE A 133 6.94 -10.89 -15.91
C ILE A 133 7.66 -12.19 -15.55
N TYR A 134 8.78 -12.48 -16.22
CA TYR A 134 9.61 -13.65 -15.91
C TYR A 134 10.11 -13.62 -14.47
N TYR A 135 10.61 -12.48 -13.99
CA TYR A 135 11.11 -12.31 -12.63
C TYR A 135 10.00 -12.57 -11.60
N LEU A 136 8.82 -11.96 -11.81
CA LEU A 136 7.63 -12.16 -10.98
C LEU A 136 7.21 -13.65 -10.89
N TYR A 137 7.34 -14.39 -11.99
CA TYR A 137 6.95 -15.79 -12.03
C TYR A 137 8.02 -16.73 -11.47
N SER A 138 9.30 -16.39 -11.65
CA SER A 138 10.44 -17.24 -11.28
C SER A 138 10.88 -17.06 -9.83
N HIS A 139 10.53 -15.95 -9.18
CA HIS A 139 10.93 -15.66 -7.82
C HIS A 139 9.75 -15.81 -6.85
N ASN A 140 9.95 -16.63 -5.83
CA ASN A 140 9.07 -16.63 -4.66
C ASN A 140 9.35 -15.34 -3.87
N PHE A 141 8.48 -14.35 -4.02
CA PHE A 141 8.51 -13.20 -3.11
C PHE A 141 8.34 -13.70 -1.68
N VAL A 142 9.19 -13.22 -0.78
CA VAL A 142 9.14 -13.56 0.64
C VAL A 142 7.69 -13.43 1.10
N THR A 143 7.07 -14.55 1.46
CA THR A 143 5.74 -14.58 2.07
C THR A 143 5.84 -13.90 3.42
N TYR A 144 5.62 -12.58 3.43
CA TYR A 144 5.44 -11.84 4.67
C TYR A 144 4.08 -12.22 5.25
N GLY A 145 4.13 -13.19 6.17
CA GLY A 145 2.97 -13.68 6.88
C GLY A 145 2.15 -14.72 6.11
N PRO A 146 0.98 -15.09 6.64
CA PRO A 146 0.16 -16.17 6.12
C PRO A 146 -0.45 -15.84 4.76
N THR A 147 -0.49 -16.85 3.89
CA THR A 147 -1.17 -16.84 2.60
C THR A 147 -2.67 -16.64 2.75
N LEU A 148 -3.36 -16.17 1.71
CA LEU A 148 -4.82 -16.04 1.70
C LEU A 148 -5.52 -17.36 2.08
N LYS A 149 -5.00 -18.49 1.60
CA LYS A 149 -5.53 -19.82 1.91
C LYS A 149 -5.46 -20.12 3.41
N GLU A 150 -4.32 -19.90 4.05
CA GLU A 150 -4.16 -20.09 5.51
C GLU A 150 -5.11 -19.18 6.29
N ARG A 151 -5.24 -17.91 5.88
CA ARG A 151 -6.16 -16.96 6.50
C ARG A 151 -7.62 -17.39 6.41
N ILE A 152 -8.04 -17.92 5.26
CA ILE A 152 -9.41 -18.45 5.07
C ILE A 152 -9.66 -19.63 6.01
N VAL A 153 -8.71 -20.57 6.11
CA VAL A 153 -8.83 -21.73 7.00
C VAL A 153 -9.00 -21.28 8.46
N LEU A 154 -8.22 -20.31 8.91
CA LEU A 154 -8.31 -19.77 10.27
C LEU A 154 -9.69 -19.11 10.52
N VAL A 155 -10.15 -18.28 9.59
CA VAL A 155 -11.45 -17.58 9.67
C VAL A 155 -12.62 -18.57 9.66
N GLN A 156 -12.52 -19.65 8.87
CA GLN A 156 -13.49 -20.75 8.88
C GLN A 156 -13.51 -21.50 10.22
N LEU A 157 -12.35 -21.71 10.84
CA LEU A 157 -12.28 -22.31 12.18
C LEU A 157 -13.02 -21.42 13.18
N ILE A 158 -12.76 -20.11 13.23
CA ILE A 158 -13.48 -19.18 14.12
C ILE A 158 -14.99 -19.30 13.92
N LYS A 159 -15.46 -19.26 12.66
CA LYS A 159 -16.88 -19.37 12.34
C LYS A 159 -17.50 -20.69 12.80
N SER A 160 -16.76 -21.80 12.66
CA SER A 160 -17.22 -23.12 13.12
C SER A 160 -17.29 -23.22 14.65
N GLN A 161 -16.38 -22.56 15.37
CA GLN A 161 -16.30 -22.60 16.83
C GLN A 161 -17.34 -21.71 17.50
N THR A 162 -17.80 -20.66 16.82
CA THR A 162 -18.80 -19.74 17.39
C THR A 162 -20.24 -20.18 17.15
N ASN A 163 -20.51 -21.17 16.28
CA ASN A 163 -21.88 -21.61 15.96
C ASN A 163 -22.83 -20.43 15.64
N HIS A 164 -22.35 -19.44 14.87
CA HIS A 164 -23.07 -18.19 14.56
C HIS A 164 -23.32 -17.23 15.74
N GLN A 165 -22.74 -17.47 16.91
CA GLN A 165 -22.74 -16.50 18.00
C GLN A 165 -21.77 -15.35 17.70
N SER A 166 -22.09 -14.17 18.23
CA SER A 166 -21.22 -13.01 18.12
C SER A 166 -19.92 -13.23 18.87
N PHE A 167 -18.84 -12.69 18.33
CA PHE A 167 -17.51 -12.78 18.95
C PHE A 167 -16.72 -11.51 18.68
N GLN A 168 -15.74 -11.25 19.55
CA GLN A 168 -14.84 -10.11 19.45
C GLN A 168 -13.50 -10.56 18.88
N LEU A 169 -13.00 -9.82 17.90
CA LEU A 169 -11.63 -9.98 17.39
C LEU A 169 -10.75 -8.87 17.97
N LEU A 170 -9.84 -9.25 18.88
CA LEU A 170 -9.05 -8.31 19.68
C LEU A 170 -7.92 -7.62 18.91
N ASN A 171 -7.57 -8.10 17.71
CA ASN A 171 -6.52 -7.52 16.88
C ASN A 171 -6.94 -6.16 16.28
N PRO A 172 -6.37 -5.02 16.72
CA PRO A 172 -6.78 -3.72 16.22
C PRO A 172 -6.19 -3.40 14.83
N GLY A 173 -5.15 -4.11 14.38
CA GLY A 173 -4.38 -3.79 13.16
C GLY A 173 -4.47 -4.78 11.99
N PHE A 174 -5.31 -5.81 12.07
CA PHE A 174 -5.41 -6.82 10.99
C PHE A 174 -6.73 -6.71 10.23
N ASP A 175 -6.82 -5.72 9.34
CA ASP A 175 -8.01 -5.48 8.51
C ASP A 175 -8.34 -6.67 7.59
N ASN A 176 -7.34 -7.48 7.23
CA ASN A 176 -7.52 -8.64 6.37
C ASN A 176 -8.44 -9.72 6.97
N TYR A 177 -8.31 -10.05 8.27
CA TYR A 177 -9.20 -11.06 8.90
C TYR A 177 -10.60 -10.51 9.13
N ARG A 178 -10.71 -9.23 9.50
CA ARG A 178 -12.02 -8.57 9.64
C ARG A 178 -12.77 -8.57 8.31
N TYR A 179 -12.08 -8.26 7.22
CA TYR A 179 -12.63 -8.35 5.88
C TYR A 179 -13.07 -9.76 5.52
N LEU A 180 -12.23 -10.78 5.77
CA LEU A 180 -12.60 -12.18 5.49
C LEU A 180 -13.77 -12.66 6.34
N LEU A 181 -13.83 -12.30 7.62
CA LEU A 181 -14.94 -12.61 8.52
C LEU A 181 -16.23 -11.96 8.05
N TRP A 182 -16.18 -10.70 7.62
CA TRP A 182 -17.31 -10.00 6.99
C TRP A 182 -17.74 -10.70 5.70
N TRP A 183 -16.80 -11.04 4.81
CA TRP A 183 -17.08 -11.72 3.55
C TRP A 183 -17.73 -13.09 3.76
N LEU A 184 -17.36 -13.81 4.83
CA LEU A 184 -17.96 -15.09 5.22
C LEU A 184 -19.21 -14.96 6.11
N ASN A 185 -19.78 -13.77 6.25
CA ASN A 185 -20.97 -13.49 7.07
C ASN A 185 -20.82 -13.92 8.54
N SER A 186 -19.70 -13.58 9.17
CA SER A 186 -19.43 -13.88 10.57
C SER A 186 -19.79 -12.68 11.47
N PRO A 187 -20.50 -12.87 12.60
CA PRO A 187 -21.04 -11.78 13.42
C PRO A 187 -20.00 -11.18 14.38
N VAL A 188 -19.04 -10.42 13.84
CA VAL A 188 -18.02 -9.73 14.65
C VAL A 188 -18.64 -8.56 15.43
N SER A 189 -18.46 -8.54 16.75
CA SER A 189 -18.96 -7.47 17.65
C SER A 189 -17.90 -7.05 18.65
N LEU A 190 -17.81 -5.75 18.94
CA LEU A 190 -16.89 -5.20 19.94
C LEU A 190 -17.30 -5.52 21.40
N LYS A 191 -18.52 -6.03 21.61
CA LYS A 191 -19.10 -6.29 22.94
C LYS A 191 -19.50 -7.76 23.13
N ALA A 192 -18.89 -8.68 22.39
CA ALA A 192 -19.19 -10.10 22.53
C ALA A 192 -18.33 -10.75 23.61
N ASP A 193 -18.91 -11.72 24.31
CA ASP A 193 -18.25 -12.43 25.41
C ASP A 193 -17.15 -13.38 24.90
N ILE A 194 -17.36 -13.99 23.72
CA ILE A 194 -16.35 -14.84 23.09
C ILE A 194 -15.30 -13.95 22.46
N GLN A 195 -14.04 -14.08 22.89
CA GLN A 195 -12.94 -13.28 22.36
C GLN A 195 -11.91 -14.15 21.64
N TYR A 196 -11.47 -13.67 20.49
CA TYR A 196 -10.39 -14.27 19.70
C TYR A 196 -9.27 -13.28 19.46
N GLN A 197 -8.04 -13.78 19.45
CA GLN A 197 -6.85 -13.05 19.02
C GLN A 197 -6.00 -13.90 18.07
N ILE A 198 -5.59 -13.30 16.96
CA ILE A 198 -4.77 -13.91 15.91
C ILE A 198 -3.34 -13.41 16.06
N TYR A 199 -2.37 -14.32 16.02
CA TYR A 199 -0.95 -14.01 16.05
C TYR A 199 -0.30 -14.54 14.77
N ASP A 200 0.10 -13.62 13.90
CA ASP A 200 0.85 -13.90 12.66
C ASP A 200 2.35 -13.76 12.94
N ASP A 201 2.90 -14.63 13.81
CA ASP A 201 4.32 -14.58 14.18
C ASP A 201 4.96 -15.99 14.30
N PHE A 202 6.12 -16.10 13.66
CA PHE A 202 7.04 -17.23 13.70
C PHE A 202 7.85 -17.31 15.00
N SER A 203 7.78 -16.28 15.85
CA SER A 203 8.61 -16.23 17.04
C SER A 203 8.39 -17.45 17.94
N ILE A 204 9.54 -18.03 18.32
CA ILE A 204 9.65 -19.22 19.17
C ILE A 204 9.22 -18.88 20.62
N ARG A 205 9.14 -17.60 20.96
CA ARG A 205 8.79 -17.10 22.30
C ARG A 205 7.34 -16.64 22.35
N PHE A 206 6.42 -17.57 22.10
CA PHE A 206 5.01 -17.36 22.38
C PHE A 206 4.67 -17.91 23.76
N VAL A 207 4.11 -17.07 24.64
CA VAL A 207 3.58 -17.50 25.94
C VAL A 207 2.05 -17.40 25.86
N PRO A 208 1.32 -18.53 25.99
CA PRO A 208 -0.14 -18.50 25.94
C PRO A 208 -0.70 -17.70 27.12
N PRO A 209 -1.72 -16.85 26.91
CA PRO A 209 -2.46 -16.21 27.99
C PRO A 209 -3.09 -17.24 28.94
N LEU A 210 -3.21 -16.89 30.22
CA LEU A 210 -3.97 -17.70 31.19
C LEU A 210 -5.44 -17.81 30.75
N ASN A 211 -6.06 -18.98 30.99
CA ASN A 211 -7.45 -19.28 30.61
C ASN A 211 -7.72 -19.05 29.12
N SER A 212 -6.85 -19.60 28.27
CA SER A 212 -7.05 -19.54 26.83
C SER A 212 -6.78 -20.88 26.15
N THR A 213 -7.53 -21.14 25.09
CA THR A 213 -7.31 -22.25 24.16
C THR A 213 -6.53 -21.73 22.95
N VAL A 214 -5.39 -22.35 22.64
CA VAL A 214 -4.52 -21.95 21.51
C VAL A 214 -4.57 -22.99 20.39
N TYR A 215 -4.98 -22.55 19.21
CA TYR A 215 -4.94 -23.33 17.97
C TYR A 215 -3.70 -22.96 17.17
N HIS A 216 -2.90 -23.97 16.83
CA HIS A 216 -1.65 -23.81 16.10
C HIS A 216 -1.84 -24.09 14.60
N PHE A 217 -1.39 -23.15 13.77
CA PHE A 217 -1.28 -23.27 12.32
C PHE A 217 0.18 -23.10 11.90
N SER A 218 0.54 -23.51 10.68
CA SER A 218 1.92 -23.49 10.19
C SER A 218 2.65 -22.17 10.45
N ASN A 219 1.97 -21.04 10.25
CA ASN A 219 2.55 -19.69 10.39
C ASN A 219 1.70 -18.76 11.28
N GLN A 220 0.72 -19.30 12.02
CA GLN A 220 -0.25 -18.51 12.77
C GLN A 220 -0.67 -19.20 14.06
N LYS A 221 -1.13 -18.42 15.02
CA LYS A 221 -1.78 -18.93 16.24
C LYS A 221 -3.13 -18.21 16.41
N LEU A 222 -4.17 -18.96 16.71
CA LEU A 222 -5.47 -18.42 17.10
C LEU A 222 -5.68 -18.69 18.58
N ILE A 223 -5.85 -17.64 19.36
CA ILE A 223 -6.14 -17.71 20.79
C ILE A 223 -7.63 -17.46 20.96
N LYS A 224 -8.31 -18.37 21.64
CA LYS A 224 -9.66 -18.20 22.15
C LYS A 224 -9.58 -17.98 23.66
N TYR A 225 -10.16 -16.90 24.14
CA TYR A 225 -10.29 -16.65 25.58
C TYR A 225 -11.59 -17.28 26.07
N ASP A 226 -11.50 -18.01 27.17
CA ASP A 226 -12.62 -18.66 27.83
C ASP A 226 -13.17 -17.81 28.99
#